data_AF-A0A263DAT7-F1
#
_entry.id   AF-A0A263DAT7-F1
#
_cell.length_a   1.000
_cell.length_b   1.000
_cell.length_c   1.000
_cell.angle_alpha   90.00
_cell.angle_beta   90.00
_cell.angle_gamma   90.00
#
_symmetry.space_group_name_H-M   'P 1'
#
loop_
_entity.id
_entity.type
_entity.pdbx_description
1 polymer ?
#
loop_
_entity_poly.entity_id
_entity_poly.type
_entity_poly.pdbx_seq_one_letter_code
_entity_poly.pdbx_strand_id
1 'polypeptide(L)'
;MGALALLWGSSFFWIKIGLNAFSPLQLVLARLVLGAVVLLALCLVYRHRLPSSRRLWLYLIVAAFFHNAVPFVLYAVGEQTIDSGTTGVLNATTPLWTLAVALLWRTERRLRGTRLAGLLVGLAGTVLIFAPWQSSELLSWGALACVAAAASYGFAFVYEARFLTDVGASPIALAGAQMIAASGLVLVAMPVGGLTPIHLDGGAIAAIAVLGVFSTGIGFALNYRLLATEGAVATATVGYLMPVVSVLLGTVFLDEVLDLRVIAGMAVVLAGVALTRVRGRAVTAAETAPLPEPACPAR
;
A
#
# COMPACT_ATOMS: atom_id res chain seq x y z
N MET A 1 8.31 -6.33 4.31
CA MET A 1 8.57 -5.91 2.91
C MET A 1 8.20 -6.99 1.92
N GLY A 2 9.00 -8.06 1.73
CA GLY A 2 8.71 -9.09 0.72
C GLY A 2 7.34 -9.75 0.85
N ALA A 3 6.95 -10.15 2.06
CA ALA A 3 5.60 -10.69 2.31
C ALA A 3 4.48 -9.68 1.97
N LEU A 4 4.66 -8.39 2.29
CA LEU A 4 3.66 -7.36 1.98
C LEU A 4 3.55 -7.12 0.47
N ALA A 5 4.70 -7.14 -0.23
CA ALA A 5 4.73 -7.05 -1.69
C ALA A 5 4.02 -8.23 -2.35
N LEU A 6 4.19 -9.45 -1.83
CA LEU A 6 3.47 -10.64 -2.31
C LEU A 6 1.95 -10.49 -2.13
N LEU A 7 1.52 -10.08 -0.94
CA LEU A 7 0.11 -9.93 -0.59
C LEU A 7 -0.59 -8.80 -1.35
N TRP A 8 0.08 -7.66 -1.53
CA TRP A 8 -0.49 -6.52 -2.23
C TRP A 8 -0.32 -6.63 -3.74
N GLY A 9 0.78 -7.21 -4.22
CA GLY A 9 1.03 -7.41 -5.65
C GLY A 9 0.01 -8.32 -6.31
N SER A 10 -0.48 -9.34 -5.61
CA SER A 10 -1.57 -10.18 -6.10
C SER A 10 -2.94 -9.50 -6.03
N SER A 11 -3.10 -8.36 -5.37
CA SER A 11 -4.41 -7.76 -5.11
C SER A 11 -5.12 -7.30 -6.39
N PHE A 12 -4.42 -6.68 -7.33
CA PHE A 12 -5.04 -6.19 -8.57
C PHE A 12 -5.64 -7.33 -9.42
N PHE A 13 -4.98 -8.49 -9.44
CA PHE A 13 -5.52 -9.70 -10.06
C PHE A 13 -6.84 -10.15 -9.42
N TRP A 14 -6.88 -10.23 -8.09
CA TRP A 14 -8.09 -10.63 -7.37
C TRP A 14 -9.19 -9.57 -7.41
N ILE A 15 -8.86 -8.28 -7.49
CA ILE A 15 -9.84 -7.20 -7.65
C ILE A 15 -10.59 -7.41 -8.97
N LYS A 16 -9.85 -7.61 -10.07
CA LYS A 16 -10.45 -7.86 -11.39
C LYS A 16 -11.37 -9.08 -11.41
N ILE A 17 -10.98 -10.18 -10.76
CA ILE A 17 -11.85 -11.36 -10.60
C ILE A 17 -13.10 -11.01 -9.77
N GLY A 18 -12.93 -10.32 -8.65
CA GLY A 18 -14.04 -9.94 -7.76
C GLY A 18 -15.05 -9.00 -8.41
N LEU A 19 -14.60 -8.11 -9.30
CA LEU A 19 -15.46 -7.17 -10.04
C LEU A 19 -16.43 -7.86 -11.01
N ASN A 20 -16.24 -9.14 -11.33
CA ASN A 20 -17.22 -9.92 -12.11
C ASN A 20 -18.49 -10.24 -11.31
N ALA A 21 -18.41 -10.23 -9.97
CA ALA A 21 -19.48 -10.63 -9.07
C ALA A 21 -20.01 -9.48 -8.19
N PHE A 22 -19.17 -8.48 -7.93
CA PHE A 22 -19.44 -7.38 -7.02
C PHE A 22 -19.27 -6.03 -7.71
N SER A 23 -20.10 -5.05 -7.33
CA SER A 23 -19.79 -3.65 -7.63
C SER A 23 -18.50 -3.21 -6.89
N PRO A 24 -17.81 -2.16 -7.36
CA PRO A 24 -16.61 -1.63 -6.70
C PRO A 24 -16.81 -1.39 -5.20
N LEU A 25 -17.93 -0.77 -4.83
CA LEU A 25 -18.26 -0.48 -3.42
C LEU A 25 -18.47 -1.77 -2.62
N GLN A 26 -19.21 -2.75 -3.15
CA GLN A 26 -19.45 -4.03 -2.48
C GLN A 26 -18.15 -4.81 -2.25
N LEU A 27 -17.29 -4.88 -3.28
CA LEU A 27 -15.99 -5.56 -3.20
C LEU A 27 -15.12 -4.93 -2.11
N VAL A 28 -15.05 -3.59 -2.10
CA VAL A 28 -14.27 -2.83 -1.12
C VAL A 28 -14.83 -2.99 0.29
N LEU A 29 -16.15 -2.93 0.48
CA LEU A 29 -16.75 -3.16 1.80
C LEU A 29 -16.47 -4.58 2.28
N ALA A 30 -16.69 -5.59 1.45
CA ALA A 30 -16.52 -6.99 1.84
C ALA A 30 -15.08 -7.27 2.29
N ARG A 31 -14.07 -6.80 1.53
CA ARG A 31 -12.67 -6.99 1.94
C ARG A 31 -12.30 -6.21 3.21
N LEU A 32 -12.86 -5.02 3.41
CA LEU A 32 -12.58 -4.20 4.61
C LEU A 32 -13.20 -4.81 5.86
N VAL A 33 -14.46 -5.27 5.75
CA VAL A 33 -15.15 -5.97 6.84
C VAL A 33 -14.42 -7.26 7.19
N LEU A 34 -14.05 -8.06 6.19
CA LEU A 34 -13.32 -9.30 6.43
C LEU A 34 -11.93 -9.05 7.06
N GLY A 35 -11.20 -8.04 6.57
CA GLY A 35 -9.95 -7.61 7.17
C GLY A 35 -10.10 -7.12 8.61
N ALA A 36 -11.16 -6.36 8.90
CA ALA A 36 -11.50 -5.93 10.25
C ALA A 36 -11.77 -7.13 11.17
N VAL A 37 -12.56 -8.11 10.72
CA VAL A 37 -12.85 -9.34 11.48
C VAL A 37 -11.56 -10.09 11.82
N VAL A 38 -10.67 -10.27 10.84
CA VAL A 38 -9.38 -10.95 11.06
C VAL A 38 -8.53 -10.20 12.08
N LEU A 39 -8.39 -8.87 11.93
CA LEU A 39 -7.59 -8.06 12.85
C LEU A 39 -8.20 -8.00 14.26
N LEU A 40 -9.52 -7.98 14.38
CA LEU A 40 -10.23 -8.05 15.66
C LEU A 40 -10.04 -9.41 16.33
N ALA A 41 -10.12 -10.50 15.57
CA ALA A 41 -9.82 -11.83 16.07
C ALA A 41 -8.37 -11.92 16.57
N LEU A 42 -7.40 -11.37 15.83
CA LEU A 42 -6.01 -11.29 16.28
C LEU A 42 -5.86 -10.42 17.54
N CYS A 43 -6.59 -9.29 17.64
CA CYS A 43 -6.60 -8.49 18.86
C CYS A 43 -7.12 -9.28 20.05
N LEU A 44 -8.18 -10.08 19.87
CA LEU A 44 -8.73 -10.93 20.93
C LEU A 44 -7.73 -12.01 21.38
N VAL A 45 -7.12 -12.71 20.41
CA VAL A 45 -6.13 -13.77 20.66
C VAL A 45 -4.90 -13.24 21.40
N TYR A 46 -4.34 -12.12 20.94
CA TYR A 46 -3.16 -11.49 21.55
C TYR A 46 -3.49 -10.54 22.71
N ARG A 47 -4.77 -10.46 23.10
CA ARG A 47 -5.28 -9.59 24.17
C ARG A 47 -4.90 -8.11 23.98
N HIS A 48 -4.78 -7.66 22.74
CA HIS A 48 -4.61 -6.26 22.42
C HIS A 48 -5.96 -5.54 22.55
N ARG A 49 -5.95 -4.38 23.20
CA ARG A 49 -7.13 -3.53 23.32
C ARG A 49 -7.16 -2.55 22.17
N LEU A 50 -8.35 -2.35 21.59
CA LEU A 50 -8.58 -1.27 20.65
C LEU A 50 -8.34 0.09 21.34
N PRO A 51 -7.92 1.11 20.57
CA PRO A 51 -7.76 2.45 21.11
C PRO A 51 -9.09 2.98 21.65
N SER A 52 -9.05 3.51 22.88
CA SER A 52 -10.23 4.09 23.57
C SER A 52 -10.35 5.60 23.40
N SER A 53 -9.28 6.27 22.96
CA SER A 53 -9.24 7.73 22.80
C SER A 53 -10.06 8.17 21.59
N ARG A 54 -11.05 9.05 21.82
CA ARG A 54 -11.84 9.67 20.74
C ARG A 54 -10.96 10.42 19.74
N ARG A 55 -9.91 11.10 20.23
CA ARG A 55 -8.95 11.82 19.39
C ARG A 55 -8.20 10.87 18.46
N LEU A 56 -7.83 9.69 18.96
CA LEU A 56 -7.16 8.67 18.14
C LEU A 56 -8.09 8.09 17.08
N TRP A 57 -9.38 7.90 17.40
CA TRP A 57 -10.39 7.53 16.41
C TRP A 57 -10.56 8.57 15.31
N LEU A 58 -10.51 9.87 15.63
CA LEU A 58 -10.53 10.92 14.60
C LEU A 58 -9.34 10.81 13.65
N TYR A 59 -8.14 10.55 14.18
CA TYR A 59 -6.96 10.31 13.34
C TYR A 59 -7.10 9.03 12.50
N LEU A 60 -7.65 7.97 13.07
CA LEU A 60 -7.91 6.72 12.36
C LEU A 60 -8.96 6.88 11.25
N ILE A 61 -9.98 7.72 11.44
CA ILE A 61 -10.98 8.02 10.39
C ILE A 61 -10.31 8.72 9.20
N VAL A 62 -9.44 9.70 9.46
CA VAL A 62 -8.70 10.38 8.40
C VAL A 62 -7.77 9.39 7.68
N ALA A 63 -7.02 8.57 8.43
CA ALA A 63 -6.18 7.52 7.85
C ALA A 63 -7.00 6.50 7.04
N ALA A 64 -8.14 6.04 7.57
CA ALA A 64 -9.06 5.13 6.90
C ALA A 64 -9.60 5.73 5.60
N PHE A 65 -9.93 7.02 5.60
CA PHE A 65 -10.43 7.71 4.41
C PHE A 65 -9.37 7.74 3.29
N PHE A 66 -8.16 8.22 3.60
CA PHE A 66 -7.11 8.41 2.60
C PHE A 66 -6.31 7.14 2.26
N HIS A 67 -6.22 6.16 3.16
CA HIS A 67 -5.50 4.90 2.91
C HIS A 67 -6.44 3.77 2.48
N ASN A 68 -7.75 3.83 2.72
CA ASN A 68 -8.62 2.69 2.41
C ASN A 68 -9.80 3.11 1.57
N ALA A 69 -10.73 3.88 2.12
CA ALA A 69 -12.01 4.14 1.49
C ALA A 69 -11.85 4.78 0.10
N VAL A 70 -11.15 5.90 0.01
CA VAL A 70 -10.92 6.59 -1.27
C VAL A 70 -10.08 5.75 -2.24
N PRO A 71 -8.85 5.32 -1.90
CA PRO A 71 -8.01 4.66 -2.90
C PRO A 71 -8.56 3.30 -3.32
N PHE A 72 -9.17 2.51 -2.41
CA PHE A 72 -9.68 1.18 -2.79
C PHE A 72 -10.87 1.30 -3.74
N VAL A 73 -11.77 2.27 -3.51
CA VAL A 73 -12.89 2.53 -4.42
C VAL A 73 -12.37 3.07 -5.75
N LEU A 74 -11.44 4.03 -5.74
CA LEU A 74 -10.88 4.58 -6.98
C LEU A 74 -10.14 3.52 -7.81
N TYR A 75 -9.39 2.61 -7.19
CA TYR A 75 -8.77 1.49 -7.91
C TYR A 75 -9.82 0.53 -8.46
N ALA A 76 -10.81 0.15 -7.66
CA ALA A 76 -11.86 -0.76 -8.11
C ALA A 76 -12.71 -0.17 -9.25
N VAL A 77 -12.96 1.15 -9.26
CA VAL A 77 -13.60 1.85 -10.38
C VAL A 77 -12.64 1.98 -11.57
N GLY A 78 -11.37 2.32 -11.33
CA GLY A 78 -10.37 2.45 -12.38
C GLY A 78 -10.20 1.17 -13.19
N GLU A 79 -10.10 0.02 -12.50
CA GLU A 79 -9.95 -1.31 -13.10
C GLU A 79 -11.15 -1.76 -13.94
N GLN A 80 -12.29 -1.06 -13.89
CA GLN A 80 -13.39 -1.30 -14.83
C GLN A 80 -13.07 -0.80 -16.24
N THR A 81 -12.11 0.13 -16.37
CA THR A 81 -11.78 0.84 -17.62
C THR A 81 -10.34 0.70 -18.05
N ILE A 82 -9.45 0.24 -17.17
CA ILE A 82 -8.04 -0.01 -17.47
C ILE A 82 -7.62 -1.41 -17.02
N ASP A 83 -6.60 -1.96 -17.65
CA ASP A 83 -6.03 -3.24 -17.28
C ASP A 83 -5.29 -3.19 -15.92
N SER A 84 -5.16 -4.35 -15.25
CA SER A 84 -4.51 -4.47 -13.94
C SER A 84 -3.02 -4.11 -13.97
N GLY A 85 -2.37 -4.21 -15.13
CA GLY A 85 -0.98 -3.84 -15.31
C GLY A 85 -0.77 -2.33 -15.34
N THR A 86 -1.58 -1.62 -16.13
CA THR A 86 -1.65 -0.15 -16.16
C THR A 86 -1.98 0.38 -14.75
N THR A 87 -2.94 -0.23 -14.05
CA THR A 87 -3.22 0.09 -12.64
C THR A 87 -1.99 -0.08 -11.74
N GLY A 88 -1.25 -1.18 -11.91
CA GLY A 88 0.00 -1.45 -11.20
C GLY A 88 1.07 -0.37 -11.42
N VAL A 89 1.22 0.14 -12.65
CA VAL A 89 2.13 1.25 -12.97
C VAL A 89 1.73 2.52 -12.23
N LEU A 90 0.46 2.88 -12.33
CA LEU A 90 -0.03 4.12 -11.75
C LEU A 90 0.10 4.09 -10.23
N ASN A 91 -0.15 2.93 -9.61
CA ASN A 91 0.10 2.72 -8.20
C ASN A 91 1.59 2.79 -7.82
N ALA A 92 2.52 2.38 -8.69
CA ALA A 92 3.95 2.57 -8.44
C ALA A 92 4.39 4.04 -8.36
N THR A 93 3.51 5.00 -8.68
CA THR A 93 3.80 6.43 -8.41
C THR A 93 3.63 6.82 -6.93
N THR A 94 2.99 6.00 -6.10
CA THR A 94 2.75 6.26 -4.67
C THR A 94 3.99 6.71 -3.88
N PRO A 95 5.19 6.12 -4.04
CA PRO A 95 6.37 6.56 -3.31
C PRO A 95 6.81 7.99 -3.66
N LEU A 96 6.57 8.46 -4.89
CA LEU A 96 6.85 9.84 -5.29
C LEU A 96 5.89 10.81 -4.61
N TRP A 97 4.60 10.48 -4.57
CA TRP A 97 3.61 11.24 -3.82
C TRP A 97 3.93 11.27 -2.32
N THR A 98 4.32 10.12 -1.77
CA THR A 98 4.74 10.00 -0.35
C THR A 98 5.93 10.91 -0.06
N LEU A 99 6.94 10.93 -0.92
CA LEU A 99 8.09 11.82 -0.78
C LEU A 99 7.68 13.29 -0.88
N ALA A 100 6.83 13.65 -1.84
CA ALA A 100 6.34 15.02 -2.00
C ALA A 100 5.62 15.51 -0.74
N VAL A 101 4.70 14.71 -0.20
CA VAL A 101 4.00 15.03 1.06
C VAL A 101 4.98 15.11 2.24
N ALA A 102 5.95 14.19 2.33
CA ALA A 102 6.94 14.19 3.40
C ALA A 102 7.83 15.45 3.40
N LEU A 103 8.16 15.98 2.22
CA LEU A 103 8.88 17.24 2.06
C LEU A 103 8.00 18.44 2.45
N LEU A 104 6.74 18.47 1.98
CA LEU A 104 5.79 19.54 2.28
C LEU A 104 5.52 19.67 3.79
N TRP A 105 5.40 18.53 4.49
CA TRP A 105 5.22 18.51 5.95
C TRP A 105 6.50 18.59 6.76
N ARG A 106 7.66 18.74 6.09
CA ARG A 106 8.99 18.82 6.71
C ARG A 106 9.30 17.63 7.62
N THR A 107 8.62 16.51 7.43
CA THR A 107 8.91 15.23 8.09
C THR A 107 10.21 14.66 7.53
N GLU A 108 10.53 14.96 6.28
CA GLU A 108 11.84 14.71 5.69
C GLU A 108 12.67 16.00 5.64
N ARG A 109 13.78 16.06 6.39
CA ARG A 109 14.60 17.28 6.54
C ARG A 109 15.45 17.62 5.31
N ARG A 110 15.82 16.64 4.46
CA ARG A 110 16.65 16.86 3.26
C ARG A 110 16.28 15.91 2.13
N LEU A 111 16.03 16.45 0.94
CA LEU A 111 15.92 15.69 -0.30
C LEU A 111 17.30 15.15 -0.69
N ARG A 112 17.61 13.91 -0.31
CA ARG A 112 18.84 13.25 -0.75
C ARG A 112 18.67 12.87 -2.22
N GLY A 113 19.51 13.40 -3.11
CA GLY A 113 19.45 13.13 -4.55
C GLY A 113 19.48 11.63 -4.89
N THR A 114 20.15 10.82 -4.06
CA THR A 114 20.16 9.35 -4.19
C THR A 114 18.80 8.69 -3.93
N ARG A 115 17.99 9.23 -3.01
CA ARG A 115 16.65 8.71 -2.73
C ARG A 115 15.70 9.07 -3.86
N LEU A 116 15.75 10.31 -4.34
CA LEU A 116 14.98 10.73 -5.52
C LEU A 116 15.37 9.88 -6.74
N ALA A 117 16.68 9.68 -6.99
CA ALA A 117 17.16 8.82 -8.06
C ALA A 117 16.63 7.38 -7.93
N GLY A 118 16.66 6.79 -6.73
CA GLY A 118 16.12 5.44 -6.51
C GLY A 118 14.61 5.34 -6.76
N LEU A 119 13.83 6.36 -6.40
CA LEU A 119 12.40 6.41 -6.70
C LEU A 119 12.12 6.55 -8.21
N LEU A 120 12.86 7.43 -8.89
CA LEU A 120 12.74 7.62 -10.34
C LEU A 120 13.14 6.37 -11.11
N VAL A 121 14.21 5.69 -10.68
CA VAL A 121 14.64 4.40 -11.25
C VAL A 121 13.59 3.32 -10.99
N GLY A 122 13.03 3.23 -9.78
CA GLY A 122 11.95 2.28 -9.46
C GLY A 122 10.68 2.51 -10.29
N LEU A 123 10.31 3.77 -10.51
CA LEU A 123 9.21 4.13 -11.40
C LEU A 123 9.52 3.76 -12.85
N ALA A 124 10.71 4.10 -13.35
CA ALA A 124 11.12 3.79 -14.72
C ALA A 124 11.10 2.27 -14.98
N GLY A 125 11.57 1.47 -14.02
CA GLY A 125 11.47 0.01 -14.09
C GLY A 125 10.02 -0.48 -14.15
N THR A 126 9.12 0.11 -13.37
CA THR A 126 7.70 -0.27 -13.40
C THR A 126 7.04 0.10 -14.73
N VAL A 127 7.32 1.31 -15.23
CA VAL A 127 6.86 1.79 -16.54
C VAL A 127 7.38 0.88 -17.65
N LEU A 128 8.61 0.37 -17.52
CA LEU A 128 9.17 -0.61 -18.46
C LEU A 128 8.45 -1.97 -18.43
N ILE A 129 8.14 -2.50 -17.23
CA ILE A 129 7.45 -3.78 -17.06
C ILE A 129 6.13 -3.80 -17.83
N PHE A 130 5.30 -2.79 -17.59
CA PHE A 130 3.92 -2.79 -18.09
C PHE A 130 3.75 -2.08 -19.43
N ALA A 131 4.76 -1.34 -19.89
CA ALA A 131 4.77 -0.64 -21.17
C ALA A 131 3.46 0.08 -21.49
N PRO A 132 2.99 1.00 -20.62
CA PRO A 132 1.66 1.59 -20.75
C PRO A 132 1.48 2.38 -22.06
N TRP A 133 2.57 2.78 -22.74
CA TRP A 133 2.52 3.39 -24.08
C TRP A 133 1.96 2.46 -25.17
N GLN A 134 1.82 1.16 -24.90
CA GLN A 134 1.15 0.21 -25.80
C GLN A 134 -0.38 0.21 -25.60
N SER A 135 -0.89 0.81 -24.51
CA SER A 135 -2.32 0.94 -24.25
C SER A 135 -2.79 2.37 -24.60
N SER A 136 -3.91 2.45 -25.33
CA SER A 136 -4.58 3.73 -25.66
C SER A 136 -5.35 4.32 -24.47
N GLU A 137 -5.40 3.61 -23.35
CA GLU A 137 -6.25 3.89 -22.19
C GLU A 137 -5.59 4.79 -21.12
N LEU A 138 -4.33 5.20 -21.34
CA LEU A 138 -3.57 6.10 -20.44
C LEU A 138 -4.24 7.46 -20.17
N LEU A 139 -5.08 7.92 -21.10
CA LEU A 139 -5.83 9.19 -21.00
C LEU A 139 -7.28 8.99 -20.51
N SER A 140 -7.60 7.81 -19.97
CA SER A 140 -8.93 7.49 -19.46
C SER A 140 -9.20 8.07 -18.06
N TRP A 141 -10.49 8.17 -17.71
CA TRP A 141 -10.92 8.49 -16.34
C TRP A 141 -10.42 7.48 -15.31
N GLY A 142 -10.26 6.20 -15.68
CA GLY A 142 -9.71 5.17 -14.79
C GLY A 142 -8.25 5.38 -14.46
N ALA A 143 -7.45 5.82 -15.43
CA ALA A 143 -6.06 6.20 -15.17
C ALA A 143 -5.97 7.38 -14.20
N LEU A 144 -6.79 8.41 -14.39
CA LEU A 144 -6.86 9.55 -13.47
C LEU A 144 -7.28 9.13 -12.06
N ALA A 145 -8.28 8.25 -11.93
CA ALA A 145 -8.71 7.69 -10.66
C ALA A 145 -7.57 6.94 -9.94
N CYS A 146 -6.78 6.16 -10.67
CA CYS A 146 -5.65 5.42 -10.11
C CYS A 146 -4.50 6.33 -9.67
N VAL A 147 -4.23 7.43 -10.39
CA VAL A 147 -3.25 8.44 -9.96
C VAL A 147 -3.72 9.17 -8.70
N ALA A 148 -5.00 9.54 -8.65
CA ALA A 148 -5.60 10.15 -7.45
C ALA A 148 -5.54 9.19 -6.25
N ALA A 149 -5.78 7.90 -6.47
CA ALA A 149 -5.61 6.86 -5.44
C ALA A 149 -4.16 6.75 -4.96
N ALA A 150 -3.19 6.75 -5.89
CA ALA A 150 -1.78 6.70 -5.56
C ALA A 150 -1.32 7.91 -4.74
N ALA A 151 -1.83 9.10 -5.08
CA ALA A 151 -1.60 10.34 -4.32
C ALA A 151 -2.24 10.28 -2.92
N SER A 152 -3.44 9.74 -2.82
CA SER A 152 -4.14 9.51 -1.54
C SER A 152 -3.34 8.59 -0.62
N TYR A 153 -2.79 7.48 -1.14
CA TYR A 153 -1.87 6.63 -0.39
C TYR A 153 -0.61 7.39 0.05
N GLY A 154 -0.05 8.21 -0.83
CA GLY A 154 1.14 9.01 -0.50
C GLY A 154 0.91 9.92 0.70
N PHE A 155 -0.25 10.59 0.74
CA PHE A 155 -0.67 11.35 1.91
C PHE A 155 -0.86 10.47 3.14
N ALA A 156 -1.57 9.35 3.00
CA ALA A 156 -1.87 8.45 4.11
C ALA A 156 -0.61 7.90 4.79
N PHE A 157 0.39 7.45 4.03
CA PHE A 157 1.63 6.93 4.61
C PHE A 157 2.33 7.96 5.50
N VAL A 158 2.42 9.22 5.06
CA VAL A 158 3.04 10.29 5.87
C VAL A 158 2.16 10.66 7.06
N TYR A 159 0.84 10.66 6.88
CA TYR A 159 -0.12 10.95 7.95
C TYR A 159 -0.06 9.90 9.07
N GLU A 160 -0.11 8.62 8.72
CA GLU A 160 -0.06 7.51 9.66
C GLU A 160 1.29 7.47 10.39
N ALA A 161 2.40 7.69 9.68
CA ALA A 161 3.73 7.78 10.29
C ALA A 161 3.90 8.97 11.23
N ARG A 162 3.06 10.01 11.10
CA ARG A 162 3.13 11.19 11.96
C ARG A 162 2.22 11.08 13.17
N PHE A 163 1.03 10.51 13.00
CA PHE A 163 -0.02 10.57 14.01
C PHE A 163 -0.34 9.22 14.65
N LEU A 164 0.14 8.09 14.12
CA LEU A 164 -0.28 6.75 14.54
C LEU A 164 0.86 5.80 14.92
N THR A 165 2.13 6.10 14.63
CA THR A 165 3.26 5.19 14.95
C THR A 165 3.78 5.28 16.40
N ASP A 166 3.60 6.42 17.09
CA ASP A 166 4.13 6.67 18.45
C ASP A 166 3.04 6.87 19.52
N VAL A 167 1.87 6.27 19.33
CA VAL A 167 0.69 6.48 20.20
C VAL A 167 0.53 5.42 21.30
N GLY A 168 1.51 4.53 21.47
CA GLY A 168 1.48 3.47 22.49
C GLY A 168 0.46 2.35 22.26
N ALA A 169 -0.19 2.33 21.09
CA ALA A 169 -1.13 1.28 20.69
C ALA A 169 -0.45 0.20 19.86
N SER A 170 -0.94 -1.04 19.96
CA SER A 170 -0.42 -2.14 19.13
C SER A 170 -0.68 -1.89 17.64
N PRO A 171 0.29 -2.16 16.74
CA PRO A 171 0.10 -2.12 15.28
C PRO A 171 -1.13 -2.88 14.79
N ILE A 172 -1.43 -4.03 15.41
CA ILE A 172 -2.60 -4.86 15.06
C ILE A 172 -3.90 -4.15 15.48
N ALA A 173 -3.91 -3.49 16.64
CA ALA A 173 -5.06 -2.76 17.14
C ALA A 173 -5.35 -1.49 16.32
N LEU A 174 -4.30 -0.77 15.90
CA LEU A 174 -4.42 0.39 15.01
C LEU A 174 -4.95 -0.03 13.63
N ALA A 175 -4.37 -1.08 13.05
CA ALA A 175 -4.86 -1.65 11.80
C ALA A 175 -6.34 -2.07 11.90
N GLY A 176 -6.72 -2.78 12.97
CA GLY A 176 -8.10 -3.22 13.19
C GLY A 176 -9.07 -2.04 13.32
N ALA A 177 -8.72 -1.03 14.12
CA ALA A 177 -9.55 0.17 14.26
C ALA A 177 -9.68 0.97 12.96
N GLN A 178 -8.59 1.05 12.16
CA GLN A 178 -8.63 1.67 10.84
C GLN A 178 -9.53 0.90 9.85
N MET A 179 -9.51 -0.43 9.86
CA MET A 179 -10.39 -1.23 9.00
C MET A 179 -11.86 -1.06 9.39
N ILE A 180 -12.17 -0.93 10.68
CA ILE A 180 -13.53 -0.64 11.16
C ILE A 180 -13.98 0.73 10.67
N ALA A 181 -13.15 1.76 10.85
CA ALA A 181 -13.45 3.10 10.37
C ALA A 181 -13.64 3.13 8.85
N ALA A 182 -12.78 2.45 8.10
CA ALA A 182 -12.89 2.35 6.64
C ALA A 182 -14.16 1.63 6.21
N SER A 183 -14.52 0.53 6.87
CA SER A 183 -15.77 -0.21 6.61
C SER A 183 -16.98 0.68 6.84
N GLY A 184 -17.00 1.46 7.93
CA GLY A 184 -18.07 2.42 8.20
C GLY A 184 -18.19 3.51 7.13
N LEU A 185 -17.06 4.08 6.69
CA LEU A 185 -17.04 5.09 5.62
C LEU A 185 -17.60 4.55 4.30
N VAL A 186 -17.17 3.35 3.90
CA VAL A 186 -17.63 2.72 2.65
C VAL A 186 -19.09 2.26 2.76
N LEU A 187 -19.53 1.80 3.93
CA LEU A 187 -20.92 1.44 4.19
C LEU A 187 -21.84 2.64 3.99
N VAL A 188 -21.45 3.83 4.46
CA VAL A 188 -22.22 5.08 4.23
C VAL A 188 -22.31 5.42 2.74
N ALA A 189 -21.30 5.07 1.95
CA ALA A 189 -21.29 5.30 0.50
C ALA A 189 -22.09 4.26 -0.31
N MET A 190 -22.56 3.17 0.29
CA MET A 190 -23.29 2.09 -0.40
C MET A 190 -24.47 2.55 -1.28
N PRO A 191 -25.33 3.51 -0.86
CA PRO A 191 -26.46 3.94 -1.67
C PRO A 191 -26.07 4.54 -3.04
N VAL A 192 -24.82 4.97 -3.22
CA VAL A 192 -24.35 5.61 -4.46
C VAL A 192 -24.12 4.61 -5.59
N GLY A 193 -23.88 3.33 -5.28
CA GLY A 193 -23.57 2.32 -6.31
C GLY A 193 -23.28 0.92 -5.81
N GLY A 194 -23.60 0.60 -4.55
CA GLY A 194 -23.34 -0.68 -3.91
C GLY A 194 -24.58 -1.57 -3.71
N LEU A 195 -25.71 -1.22 -4.34
CA LEU A 195 -26.98 -1.94 -4.19
C LEU A 195 -27.31 -2.87 -5.38
N THR A 196 -26.30 -3.22 -6.18
CA THR A 196 -26.46 -4.15 -7.31
C THR A 196 -26.58 -5.60 -6.84
N PRO A 197 -27.30 -6.48 -7.56
CA PRO A 197 -27.34 -7.89 -7.25
C PRO A 197 -25.94 -8.52 -7.27
N ILE A 198 -25.66 -9.35 -6.26
CA ILE A 198 -24.39 -10.07 -6.13
C ILE A 198 -24.58 -11.47 -6.72
N HIS A 199 -23.68 -11.87 -7.62
CA HIS A 199 -23.66 -13.21 -8.19
C HIS A 199 -22.42 -13.93 -7.68
N LEU A 200 -22.60 -14.74 -6.63
CA LEU A 200 -21.49 -15.47 -6.03
C LEU A 200 -21.10 -16.67 -6.89
N ASP A 201 -19.84 -16.70 -7.29
CA ASP A 201 -19.18 -17.89 -7.83
C ASP A 201 -17.94 -18.24 -6.99
N GLY A 202 -17.28 -19.35 -7.32
CA GLY A 202 -16.06 -19.77 -6.61
C GLY A 202 -14.91 -18.76 -6.72
N GLY A 203 -14.82 -18.05 -7.85
CA GLY A 203 -13.80 -17.03 -8.08
C GLY A 203 -13.99 -15.80 -7.20
N ALA A 204 -15.23 -15.33 -7.07
CA ALA A 204 -15.63 -14.21 -6.24
C ALA A 204 -15.38 -14.47 -4.75
N ILE A 205 -15.68 -15.69 -4.28
CA ILE A 205 -15.39 -16.11 -2.90
C ILE A 205 -13.88 -16.14 -2.66
N ALA A 206 -13.11 -16.73 -3.57
CA ALA A 206 -11.65 -16.76 -3.48
C ALA A 206 -11.05 -15.35 -3.48
N ALA A 207 -11.54 -14.47 -4.35
CA ALA A 207 -11.11 -13.08 -4.44
C ALA A 207 -11.31 -12.33 -3.12
N ILE A 208 -12.51 -12.39 -2.53
CA ILE A 208 -12.78 -11.74 -1.24
C ILE A 208 -11.95 -12.36 -0.13
N ALA A 209 -11.80 -13.69 -0.10
CA ALA A 209 -11.01 -14.35 0.93
C ALA A 209 -9.55 -13.90 0.87
N VAL A 210 -8.94 -13.87 -0.32
CA VAL A 210 -7.56 -13.42 -0.49
C VAL A 210 -7.41 -11.93 -0.17
N LEU A 211 -8.28 -11.09 -0.76
CA LEU A 211 -8.22 -9.64 -0.57
C LEU A 211 -8.47 -9.24 0.89
N GLY A 212 -9.48 -9.82 1.53
CA GLY A 212 -9.89 -9.46 2.88
C GLY A 212 -9.01 -10.05 3.97
N VAL A 213 -8.73 -11.36 3.92
CA VAL A 213 -7.95 -12.03 4.98
C VAL A 213 -6.47 -11.70 4.86
N PHE A 214 -5.91 -11.93 3.67
CA PHE A 214 -4.47 -11.90 3.48
C PHE A 214 -3.99 -10.49 3.13
N SER A 215 -4.54 -9.87 2.08
CA SER A 215 -4.06 -8.56 1.62
C SER A 215 -4.47 -7.41 2.55
N THR A 216 -5.68 -7.44 3.10
CA THR A 216 -6.20 -6.39 3.98
C THR A 216 -5.92 -6.72 5.46
N GLY A 217 -6.38 -7.85 5.99
CA GLY A 217 -6.18 -8.21 7.40
C GLY A 217 -4.70 -8.35 7.78
N ILE A 218 -4.04 -9.39 7.29
CA ILE A 218 -2.62 -9.65 7.59
C ILE A 218 -1.73 -8.55 7.01
N GLY A 219 -2.02 -8.10 5.79
CA GLY A 219 -1.27 -7.06 5.10
C GLY A 219 -1.22 -5.75 5.89
N PHE A 220 -2.34 -5.27 6.45
CA PHE A 220 -2.31 -4.02 7.23
C PHE A 220 -1.59 -4.16 8.57
N ALA A 221 -1.65 -5.31 9.23
CA ALA A 221 -0.83 -5.55 10.42
C ALA A 221 0.67 -5.45 10.10
N LEU A 222 1.09 -6.04 8.97
CA LEU A 222 2.47 -5.95 8.49
C LEU A 222 2.82 -4.53 8.05
N ASN A 223 1.90 -3.81 7.41
CA ASN A 223 2.08 -2.43 6.99
C ASN A 223 2.33 -1.51 8.19
N TYR A 224 1.49 -1.58 9.22
CA TYR A 224 1.67 -0.77 10.43
C TYR A 224 3.00 -1.06 11.14
N ARG A 225 3.41 -2.33 11.22
CA ARG A 225 4.72 -2.70 11.76
C ARG A 225 5.86 -2.14 10.93
N LEU A 226 5.75 -2.22 9.61
CA LEU A 226 6.75 -1.70 8.68
C LEU A 226 6.82 -0.17 8.76
N LEU A 227 5.68 0.48 8.85
CA LEU A 227 5.56 1.93 9.00
C LEU A 227 6.23 2.43 10.28
N ALA A 228 5.99 1.75 11.41
CA ALA A 228 6.60 2.08 12.69
C ALA A 228 8.13 1.84 12.72
N THR A 229 8.66 0.93 11.91
CA THR A 229 10.08 0.54 11.94
C THR A 229 10.92 1.18 10.84
N GLU A 230 10.37 1.39 9.65
CA GLU A 230 11.08 1.91 8.48
C GLU A 230 10.62 3.31 8.03
N GLY A 231 9.47 3.80 8.52
CA GLY A 231 8.91 5.11 8.18
C GLY A 231 8.14 5.16 6.86
N ALA A 232 7.48 6.29 6.59
CA ALA A 232 6.51 6.45 5.50
C ALA A 232 7.08 6.15 4.11
N VAL A 233 8.16 6.85 3.72
CA VAL A 233 8.71 6.76 2.36
C VAL A 233 9.26 5.36 2.07
N ALA A 234 9.93 4.74 3.04
CA ALA A 234 10.44 3.37 2.88
C ALA A 234 9.30 2.37 2.75
N THR A 235 8.26 2.49 3.58
CA THR A 235 7.06 1.63 3.51
C THR A 235 6.36 1.75 2.16
N ALA A 236 6.23 2.97 1.63
CA ALA A 236 5.63 3.19 0.33
C ALA A 236 6.38 2.46 -0.82
N THR A 237 7.70 2.24 -0.71
CA THR A 237 8.47 1.51 -1.75
C THR A 237 8.03 0.06 -1.97
N VAL A 238 7.23 -0.53 -1.08
CA VAL A 238 6.51 -1.80 -1.34
C VAL A 238 5.71 -1.72 -2.63
N GLY A 239 5.21 -0.51 -2.94
CA GLY A 239 4.60 -0.11 -4.21
C GLY A 239 5.33 -0.63 -5.45
N TYR A 240 6.65 -0.48 -5.46
CA TYR A 240 7.48 -0.88 -6.59
C TYR A 240 7.64 -2.39 -6.73
N LEU A 241 7.52 -3.14 -5.64
CA LEU A 241 7.67 -4.60 -5.66
C LEU A 241 6.40 -5.31 -6.14
N MET A 242 5.25 -4.65 -6.11
CA MET A 242 3.98 -5.22 -6.57
C MET A 242 3.98 -5.62 -8.05
N PRO A 243 4.44 -4.78 -9.00
CA PRO A 243 4.63 -5.15 -10.41
C PRO A 243 5.39 -6.47 -10.61
N VAL A 244 6.51 -6.62 -9.89
CA VAL A 244 7.40 -7.80 -9.96
C VAL A 244 6.66 -9.05 -9.52
N VAL A 245 5.92 -8.96 -8.42
CA VAL A 245 5.09 -10.06 -7.91
C VAL A 245 3.97 -10.43 -8.88
N SER A 246 3.27 -9.42 -9.41
CA SER A 246 2.16 -9.62 -10.34
C SER A 246 2.61 -10.39 -11.58
N VAL A 247 3.73 -9.98 -12.18
CA VAL A 247 4.33 -10.67 -13.33
C VAL A 247 4.72 -12.12 -13.01
N LEU A 248 5.37 -12.34 -11.86
CA LEU A 248 5.78 -13.68 -11.45
C LEU A 248 4.58 -14.61 -11.27
N LEU A 249 3.49 -14.11 -10.70
CA LEU A 249 2.24 -14.87 -10.57
C LEU A 249 1.60 -15.13 -11.93
N GLY A 250 1.56 -14.14 -12.83
CA GLY A 250 1.06 -14.31 -14.20
C GLY A 250 1.84 -15.38 -14.98
N THR A 251 3.16 -15.36 -14.88
CA THR A 251 4.02 -16.36 -15.54
C THR A 251 3.76 -17.77 -15.00
N VAL A 252 3.62 -17.92 -13.68
CA VAL A 252 3.51 -19.25 -13.03
C VAL A 252 2.11 -19.85 -13.16
N PHE A 253 1.06 -19.04 -13.11
CA PHE A 253 -0.32 -19.53 -13.05
C PHE A 253 -1.10 -19.36 -14.36
N LEU A 254 -0.67 -18.44 -15.24
CA LEU A 254 -1.34 -18.15 -16.50
C LEU A 254 -0.48 -18.50 -17.74
N ASP A 255 0.69 -19.13 -17.54
CA ASP A 255 1.67 -19.45 -18.59
C ASP A 255 2.05 -18.23 -19.47
N GLU A 256 2.03 -17.03 -18.88
CA GLU A 256 2.38 -15.79 -19.58
C GLU A 256 3.87 -15.79 -19.94
N VAL A 257 4.17 -15.57 -21.23
CA VAL A 257 5.56 -15.54 -21.71
C VAL A 257 6.26 -14.28 -21.19
N LEU A 258 7.34 -14.48 -20.45
CA LEU A 258 8.21 -13.40 -19.99
C LEU A 258 8.97 -12.78 -21.17
N ASP A 259 8.53 -11.60 -21.61
CA ASP A 259 9.28 -10.78 -22.55
C ASP A 259 10.57 -10.24 -21.89
N LEU A 260 11.63 -10.07 -22.68
CA LEU A 260 12.91 -9.53 -22.22
C LEU A 260 12.74 -8.14 -21.59
N ARG A 261 11.76 -7.36 -22.07
CA ARG A 261 11.33 -6.09 -21.51
C ARG A 261 10.89 -6.21 -20.04
N VAL A 262 10.08 -7.22 -19.74
CA VAL A 262 9.54 -7.47 -18.39
C VAL A 262 10.66 -7.84 -17.42
N ILE A 263 11.58 -8.71 -17.84
CA ILE A 263 12.76 -9.10 -17.06
C ILE A 263 13.65 -7.88 -16.78
N ALA A 264 13.94 -7.06 -17.80
CA ALA A 264 14.71 -5.84 -17.64
C ALA A 264 14.03 -4.85 -16.68
N GLY A 265 12.72 -4.67 -16.80
CA GLY A 265 11.93 -3.83 -15.91
C GLY A 265 11.98 -4.29 -14.45
N MET A 266 11.87 -5.60 -14.19
CA MET A 266 12.02 -6.18 -12.85
C MET A 266 13.40 -5.89 -12.25
N ALA A 267 14.48 -6.05 -13.03
CA ALA A 267 15.83 -5.75 -12.57
C ALA A 267 15.99 -4.26 -12.19
N VAL A 268 15.45 -3.36 -13.00
CA VAL A 268 15.48 -1.91 -12.76
C VAL A 268 14.69 -1.54 -11.51
N VAL A 269 13.51 -2.12 -11.31
CA VAL A 269 12.70 -1.95 -10.09
C VAL A 269 13.49 -2.35 -8.85
N LEU A 270 14.09 -3.55 -8.86
CA LEU A 270 14.85 -4.06 -7.72
C LEU A 270 16.08 -3.20 -7.42
N ALA A 271 16.76 -2.70 -8.46
CA ALA A 271 17.87 -1.77 -8.32
C ALA A 271 17.44 -0.43 -7.70
N GLY A 272 16.30 0.13 -8.15
CA GLY A 272 15.73 1.35 -7.58
C GLY A 272 15.36 1.20 -6.09
N VAL A 273 14.67 0.11 -5.73
CA VAL A 273 14.34 -0.21 -4.34
C VAL A 273 15.60 -0.43 -3.51
N ALA A 274 16.62 -1.12 -4.02
CA ALA A 274 17.90 -1.28 -3.32
C ALA A 274 18.58 0.08 -3.09
N LEU A 275 18.63 0.94 -4.11
CA LEU A 275 19.27 2.26 -4.03
C LEU A 275 18.61 3.16 -2.98
N THR A 276 17.27 3.11 -2.86
CA THR A 276 16.56 3.85 -1.80
C THR A 276 16.89 3.37 -0.39
N ARG A 277 17.34 2.12 -0.22
CA ARG A 277 17.62 1.49 1.10
C ARG A 277 19.08 1.50 1.53
N VAL A 278 20.01 1.21 0.62
CA VAL A 278 21.41 0.88 0.94
C VAL A 278 22.12 1.98 1.76
N ARG A 279 21.69 3.25 1.65
CA ARG A 279 22.27 4.36 2.43
C ARG A 279 21.38 4.95 3.53
N GLY A 280 20.18 4.40 3.75
CA GLY A 280 19.36 4.71 4.94
C GLY A 280 19.90 4.02 6.19
N ARG A 281 20.23 2.72 6.05
CA ARG A 281 20.84 1.90 7.11
C ARG A 281 22.25 2.35 7.53
N ALA A 282 23.05 2.83 6.58
CA ALA A 282 24.42 3.27 6.86
C ALA A 282 24.50 4.50 7.79
N VAL A 283 23.44 5.29 7.89
CA VAL A 283 23.41 6.51 8.72
C VAL A 283 22.74 6.27 10.07
N THR A 284 21.72 5.40 10.17
CA THR A 284 21.19 5.00 11.48
C THR A 284 22.28 4.35 12.33
N ALA A 285 23.16 3.56 11.71
CA ALA A 285 24.35 3.00 12.38
C ALA A 285 25.42 4.05 12.74
N ALA A 286 25.46 5.19 12.06
CA ALA A 286 26.39 6.28 12.34
C ALA A 286 25.86 7.27 13.41
N GLU A 287 24.54 7.40 13.53
CA GLU A 287 23.86 8.28 14.49
C GLU A 287 23.63 7.60 15.85
N THR A 288 23.65 6.27 15.90
CA THR A 288 23.68 5.48 17.16
C THR A 288 25.07 5.13 17.64
N ALA A 289 26.13 5.61 16.98
CA ALA A 289 27.49 5.45 17.48
C ALA A 289 27.62 6.21 18.83
N PRO A 290 28.01 5.54 19.92
CA PRO A 290 28.20 6.21 21.21
C PRO A 290 29.16 7.38 21.05
N LEU A 291 28.78 8.56 21.58
CA LEU A 291 29.69 9.69 21.66
C LEU A 291 30.94 9.23 22.43
N PRO A 292 32.16 9.53 21.97
CA PRO A 292 33.36 9.21 22.72
C PRO A 292 33.28 9.87 24.10
N GLU A 293 33.43 9.06 25.15
CA GLU A 293 33.44 9.56 26.53
C GLU A 293 34.50 10.66 26.65
N PRO A 294 34.18 11.80 27.30
CA PRO A 294 35.16 12.84 27.52
C PRO A 294 36.31 12.26 28.34
N ALA A 295 37.52 12.29 27.78
CA ALA A 295 38.73 11.86 28.44
C ALA A 295 38.85 12.53 29.81
N CYS A 296 38.87 11.71 30.86
CA CYS A 296 39.11 12.16 32.22
C CYS A 296 40.49 12.85 32.26
N PRO A 297 40.59 14.12 32.70
CA PRO A 297 41.88 14.77 32.81
C PRO A 297 42.72 14.06 33.88
N ALA A 298 43.87 13.53 33.47
CA ALA A 298 44.84 12.91 34.36
C ALA A 298 45.25 13.90 35.46
N ARG A 299 45.16 13.46 36.72
CA ARG A 299 45.77 14.10 37.89
C ARG A 299 47.20 13.62 38.05
#